data_AF-A0A1C5Y2R4-F1
#
_entry.id   AF-A0A1C5Y2R4-F1
#
_cell.length_a   1.000
_cell.length_b   1.000
_cell.length_c   1.000
_cell.angle_alpha   90.00
_cell.angle_beta   90.00
_cell.angle_gamma   90.00
#
_symmetry.space_group_name_H-M   'P 1'
#
loop_
_entity.id
_entity.type
_entity.pdbx_description
1 polymer ?
#
loop_
_entity_poly.entity_id
_entity_poly.type
_entity_poly.pdbx_seq_one_letter_code
_entity_poly.pdbx_strand_id
1 'polypeptide(L)'
;MTKSQCSNEIVRNQTLIAQYESEIRGYQQQISELQETKTKLGVLQARLSDSKTASNTKLAETESLNKINSKIVAGFYAGMSDIFTGQQYQNVYGGLDNAKVRVDVEISNIANKIVECQNKIAACSNTIQEMNSTIARLEAEEAARAEVARTMNTNTTRAGTTRKGK
;
A
#
# COMPACT_ATOMS: atom_id res chain seq x y z
N MET A 1 1.05 -36.30 6.63
CA MET A 1 0.46 -35.09 7.25
C MET A 1 -0.85 -35.47 7.90
N THR A 2 -1.08 -35.06 9.15
CA THR A 2 -2.30 -35.36 9.92
C THR A 2 -3.31 -34.21 9.84
N LYS A 3 -4.58 -34.46 10.19
CA LYS A 3 -5.61 -33.40 10.24
C LYS A 3 -5.22 -32.27 11.20
N SER A 4 -4.66 -32.60 12.37
CA SER A 4 -4.18 -31.60 13.33
C SER A 4 -3.03 -30.75 12.78
N GLN A 5 -2.09 -31.34 12.02
CA GLN A 5 -1.03 -30.59 11.35
C GLN A 5 -1.62 -29.61 10.32
N CYS A 6 -2.56 -30.06 9.49
CA CYS A 6 -3.25 -29.18 8.53
C CYS A 6 -4.01 -28.05 9.22
N SER A 7 -4.75 -28.34 10.30
CA SER A 7 -5.51 -27.33 11.05
C SER A 7 -4.58 -26.26 11.66
N ASN A 8 -3.43 -26.66 12.20
CA ASN A 8 -2.45 -25.72 12.75
C ASN A 8 -1.88 -24.80 11.66
N GLU A 9 -1.55 -25.34 10.49
CA GLU A 9 -1.07 -24.54 9.35
C GLU A 9 -2.14 -23.58 8.82
N ILE A 10 -3.42 -23.98 8.80
CA ILE A 10 -4.52 -23.09 8.44
C ILE A 10 -4.60 -21.89 9.39
N VAL A 11 -4.60 -22.15 10.71
CA VAL A 11 -4.67 -21.07 11.73
C VAL A 11 -3.47 -20.14 11.62
N ARG A 12 -2.27 -20.70 11.39
CA ARG A 12 -1.06 -19.91 11.18
C ARG A 12 -1.19 -18.99 9.96
N ASN A 13 -1.62 -19.52 8.81
CA ASN A 13 -1.76 -18.74 7.59
C ASN A 13 -2.89 -17.69 7.69
N GLN A 14 -3.98 -18.00 8.39
CA GLN A 14 -5.04 -17.01 8.70
C GLN A 14 -4.50 -15.85 9.55
N THR A 15 -3.64 -16.15 10.52
CA THR A 15 -3.00 -15.12 11.36
C THR A 15 -2.07 -14.24 10.52
N LEU A 16 -1.28 -14.83 9.62
CA LEU A 16 -0.42 -14.09 8.70
C LEU A 16 -1.21 -13.19 7.74
N ILE A 17 -2.33 -13.68 7.20
CA ILE A 17 -3.22 -12.88 6.34
C ILE A 17 -3.70 -11.64 7.10
N ALA A 18 -4.21 -11.80 8.33
CA ALA A 18 -4.68 -10.68 9.13
C ALA A 18 -3.56 -9.64 9.42
N GLN A 19 -2.32 -10.11 9.62
CA GLN A 19 -1.15 -9.24 9.78
C GLN A 19 -0.87 -8.43 8.51
N TYR A 20 -0.78 -9.09 7.35
CA TYR A 20 -0.51 -8.42 6.08
C TYR A 20 -1.63 -7.46 5.67
N GLU A 21 -2.89 -7.80 5.94
CA GLU A 21 -4.02 -6.88 5.75
C GLU A 21 -3.90 -5.64 6.63
N SER A 22 -3.39 -5.79 7.86
CA SER A 22 -3.11 -4.65 8.74
C SER A 22 -1.96 -3.78 8.24
N GLU A 23 -0.89 -4.39 7.74
CA GLU A 23 0.20 -3.65 7.09
C GLU A 23 -0.28 -2.87 5.88
N ILE A 24 -1.10 -3.48 5.01
CA ILE A 24 -1.69 -2.82 3.85
C ILE A 24 -2.48 -1.58 4.26
N ARG A 25 -3.33 -1.67 5.31
CA ARG A 25 -4.06 -0.50 5.83
C ARG A 25 -3.11 0.61 6.29
N GLY A 26 -2.03 0.25 6.98
CA GLY A 26 -1.00 1.20 7.40
C GLY A 26 -0.31 1.89 6.21
N TYR A 27 0.06 1.14 5.18
CA TYR A 27 0.66 1.68 3.96
C TYR A 27 -0.31 2.57 3.17
N GLN A 28 -1.59 2.22 3.10
CA GLN A 28 -2.61 3.04 2.46
C GLN A 28 -2.79 4.40 3.18
N GLN A 29 -2.72 4.40 4.51
CA GLN A 29 -2.74 5.63 5.29
C GLN A 29 -1.51 6.52 4.99
N GLN A 30 -0.31 5.93 4.95
CA GLN A 30 0.92 6.66 4.60
C GLN A 30 0.86 7.27 3.19
N ILE A 31 0.33 6.53 2.20
CA ILE A 31 0.12 7.06 0.84
C ILE A 31 -0.83 8.27 0.88
N SER A 32 -1.89 8.20 1.67
CA SER A 32 -2.87 9.29 1.78
C SER A 32 -2.24 10.57 2.36
N GLU A 33 -1.41 10.44 3.40
CA GLU A 33 -0.66 11.55 4.00
C GLU A 33 0.37 12.16 3.03
N LEU A 34 1.03 11.33 2.23
CA LEU A 34 1.95 11.77 1.18
C LEU A 34 1.20 12.52 0.07
N GLN A 35 0.01 12.06 -0.34
CA GLN A 35 -0.82 12.75 -1.32
C GLN A 35 -1.29 14.12 -0.81
N GLU A 36 -1.66 14.22 0.47
CA GLU A 36 -1.98 15.51 1.10
C GLU A 36 -0.76 16.44 1.10
N THR A 37 0.41 15.92 1.45
CA THR A 37 1.68 16.66 1.42
C THR A 37 1.98 17.18 0.02
N LYS A 38 1.83 16.33 -1.01
CA LYS A 38 2.00 16.72 -2.42
C LYS A 38 1.06 17.87 -2.80
N THR A 39 -0.19 17.80 -2.37
CA THR A 39 -1.20 18.84 -2.60
C THR A 39 -0.78 20.16 -1.95
N LYS A 40 -0.33 20.13 -0.68
CA LYS A 40 0.18 21.31 0.03
C LYS A 40 1.40 21.92 -0.68
N LEU A 41 2.33 21.09 -1.18
CA LEU A 41 3.47 21.56 -1.97
C LEU A 41 3.02 22.25 -3.26
N GLY A 42 2.03 21.69 -3.96
CA GLY A 42 1.43 22.32 -5.15
C GLY A 42 0.80 23.69 -4.85
N VAL A 43 0.07 23.80 -3.75
CA VAL A 43 -0.51 25.08 -3.30
C VAL A 43 0.56 26.10 -2.97
N LEU A 44 1.65 25.71 -2.29
CA LEU A 44 2.77 26.61 -2.00
C LEU A 44 3.46 27.09 -3.28
N GLN A 45 3.65 26.21 -4.25
CA GLN A 45 4.25 26.54 -5.54
C GLN A 45 3.38 27.53 -6.32
N ALA A 46 2.06 27.33 -6.34
CA ALA A 46 1.11 28.26 -6.95
C ALA A 46 1.14 29.63 -6.26
N ARG A 47 1.06 29.68 -4.93
CA ARG A 47 1.13 30.92 -4.15
C ARG A 47 2.41 31.70 -4.39
N LEU A 48 3.54 31.00 -4.51
CA LEU A 48 4.83 31.63 -4.83
C LEU A 48 4.82 32.24 -6.24
N SER A 49 4.22 31.55 -7.21
CA SER A 49 4.03 32.08 -8.57
C SER A 49 3.11 33.31 -8.58
N ASP A 50 1.98 33.24 -7.87
CA ASP A 50 1.03 34.35 -7.77
C ASP A 50 1.67 35.57 -7.09
N SER A 51 2.44 35.36 -6.03
CA SER A 51 3.18 36.42 -5.35
C SER A 51 4.19 37.09 -6.28
N LYS A 52 4.90 36.32 -7.11
CA LYS A 52 5.81 36.88 -8.14
C LYS A 52 5.05 37.75 -9.13
N THR A 53 3.95 37.24 -9.66
CA THR A 53 3.12 37.97 -10.64
C THR A 53 2.60 39.27 -10.03
N ALA A 54 2.00 39.22 -8.84
CA ALA A 54 1.46 40.39 -8.16
C ALA A 54 2.55 41.44 -7.87
N SER A 55 3.72 41.01 -7.39
CA SER A 55 4.85 41.92 -7.13
C SER A 55 5.39 42.56 -8.40
N ASN A 56 5.53 41.80 -9.49
CA ASN A 56 5.97 42.34 -10.78
C ASN A 56 4.98 43.35 -11.36
N THR A 57 3.67 43.10 -11.23
CA THR A 57 2.64 44.07 -11.63
C THR A 57 2.76 45.38 -10.86
N LYS A 58 2.86 45.31 -9.52
CA LYS A 58 3.05 46.50 -8.69
C LYS A 58 4.33 47.26 -9.01
N LEU A 59 5.42 46.53 -9.30
CA LEU A 59 6.68 47.15 -9.69
C LEU A 59 6.52 47.90 -11.02
N ALA A 60 5.84 47.32 -12.01
CA ALA A 60 5.56 47.96 -13.28
C ALA A 60 4.68 49.22 -13.14
N GLU A 61 3.70 49.21 -12.23
CA GLU A 61 2.86 50.39 -11.94
C GLU A 61 3.68 51.60 -11.45
N THR A 62 4.86 51.35 -10.87
CA THR A 62 5.74 52.42 -10.36
C THR A 62 6.69 53.00 -11.41
N GLU A 63 6.70 52.49 -12.66
CA GLU A 63 7.73 52.78 -13.69
C GLU A 63 7.95 54.29 -13.94
N SER A 64 6.90 55.10 -13.78
CA SER A 64 6.99 56.56 -13.91
C SER A 64 8.01 57.19 -12.96
N LEU A 65 8.21 56.64 -11.76
CA LEU A 65 9.24 57.08 -10.81
C LEU A 65 10.66 56.89 -11.36
N ASN A 66 10.88 55.82 -12.14
CA ASN A 66 12.17 55.56 -12.79
C ASN A 66 12.49 56.60 -13.85
N LYS A 67 11.46 57.14 -14.52
CA LYS A 67 11.61 58.23 -15.50
C LYS A 67 11.92 59.57 -14.83
N ILE A 68 11.48 59.76 -13.58
CA ILE A 68 11.71 60.99 -12.81
C ILE A 68 13.11 61.02 -12.18
N ASN A 69 13.55 59.94 -11.55
CA ASN A 69 14.87 59.89 -10.90
C ASN A 69 15.52 58.50 -10.90
N SER A 70 15.99 58.09 -12.08
CA SER A 70 16.61 56.77 -12.29
C SER A 70 17.81 56.48 -11.39
N LYS A 71 18.63 57.49 -11.06
CA LYS A 71 19.81 57.32 -10.19
C LYS A 71 19.45 56.86 -8.77
N ILE A 72 18.27 57.22 -8.28
CA ILE A 72 17.80 56.84 -6.95
C ILE A 72 17.05 55.50 -6.99
N VAL A 73 16.21 55.27 -8.01
CA VAL A 73 15.29 54.13 -7.99
C VAL A 73 15.76 52.90 -8.78
N ALA A 74 16.73 53.00 -9.69
CA ALA A 74 17.16 51.86 -10.52
C ALA A 74 17.64 50.66 -9.69
N GLY A 75 18.36 50.91 -8.57
CA GLY A 75 18.80 49.85 -7.66
C GLY A 75 17.64 49.12 -6.99
N PHE A 76 16.56 49.83 -6.65
CA PHE A 76 15.34 49.24 -6.10
C PHE A 76 14.67 48.32 -7.14
N TYR A 77 14.52 48.77 -8.39
CA TYR A 77 13.96 47.94 -9.47
C TYR A 77 14.79 46.69 -9.74
N ALA A 78 16.11 46.83 -9.82
CA ALA A 78 17.01 45.71 -10.02
C ALA A 78 16.90 44.69 -8.88
N GLY A 79 16.93 45.17 -7.63
CA GLY A 79 16.79 44.30 -6.45
C GLY A 79 15.44 43.58 -6.39
N MET A 80 14.35 44.28 -6.65
CA MET A 80 13.01 43.66 -6.68
C MET A 80 12.87 42.64 -7.81
N SER A 81 13.39 42.95 -9.00
CA SER A 81 13.41 42.01 -10.11
C SER A 81 14.21 40.76 -9.77
N ASP A 82 15.39 40.90 -9.14
CA ASP A 82 16.23 39.77 -8.72
C ASP A 82 15.55 38.89 -7.65
N ILE A 83 14.81 39.47 -6.70
CA ILE A 83 14.06 38.71 -5.69
C ILE A 83 13.02 37.77 -6.34
N PHE A 84 12.33 38.20 -7.39
CA PHE A 84 11.24 37.42 -8.01
C PHE A 84 11.63 36.64 -9.27
N THR A 85 12.79 36.93 -9.86
CA THR A 85 13.25 36.28 -11.10
C THR A 85 14.63 35.66 -11.01
N GLY A 86 15.41 36.07 -10.02
CA GLY A 86 16.78 35.63 -9.79
C GLY A 86 16.88 34.27 -9.11
N GLN A 87 18.11 33.92 -8.77
CA GLN A 87 18.47 32.55 -8.39
C GLN A 87 17.73 32.04 -7.16
N GLN A 88 17.47 32.89 -6.16
CA GLN A 88 16.78 32.48 -4.94
C GLN A 88 15.34 32.03 -5.22
N TYR A 89 14.60 32.76 -6.06
CA TYR A 89 13.27 32.34 -6.49
C TYR A 89 13.32 31.00 -7.21
N GLN A 90 14.24 30.83 -8.16
CA GLN A 90 14.39 29.59 -8.93
C GLN A 90 14.74 28.41 -8.04
N ASN A 91 15.61 28.61 -7.04
CA ASN A 91 15.96 27.59 -6.06
C ASN A 91 14.75 27.14 -5.25
N VAL A 92 13.92 28.08 -4.77
CA VAL A 92 12.71 27.74 -3.99
C VAL A 92 11.68 27.05 -4.87
N TYR A 93 11.38 27.61 -6.04
CA TYR A 93 10.38 27.06 -6.96
C TYR A 93 10.78 25.67 -7.46
N GLY A 94 12.02 25.50 -7.91
CA GLY A 94 12.57 24.21 -8.32
C GLY A 94 12.73 23.22 -7.15
N GLY A 95 13.03 23.72 -5.95
CA GLY A 95 13.06 22.92 -4.72
C GLY A 95 11.71 22.32 -4.37
N LEU A 96 10.63 23.10 -4.51
CA LEU A 96 9.25 22.61 -4.34
C LEU A 96 8.90 21.55 -5.39
N ASP A 97 9.34 21.74 -6.63
CA ASP A 97 9.09 20.76 -7.69
C ASP A 97 9.83 19.43 -7.44
N ASN A 98 11.11 19.52 -7.07
CA ASN A 98 11.90 18.36 -6.66
C ASN A 98 11.28 17.63 -5.45
N ALA A 99 10.74 18.38 -4.48
CA ALA A 99 10.06 17.79 -3.33
C ALA A 99 8.81 17.00 -3.76
N LYS A 100 8.00 17.51 -4.70
CA LYS A 100 6.85 16.77 -5.25
C LYS A 100 7.27 15.47 -5.94
N VAL A 101 8.35 15.49 -6.72
CA VAL A 101 8.91 14.29 -7.37
C VAL A 101 9.36 13.26 -6.33
N ARG A 102 10.03 13.70 -5.25
CA ARG A 102 10.43 12.80 -4.15
C ARG A 102 9.22 12.15 -3.47
N VAL A 103 8.14 12.91 -3.27
CA VAL A 103 6.88 12.37 -2.74
C VAL A 103 6.29 11.31 -3.68
N ASP A 104 6.31 11.52 -5.00
CA ASP A 104 5.84 10.54 -5.97
C ASP A 104 6.65 9.24 -5.97
N VAL A 105 7.97 9.36 -5.81
CA VAL A 105 8.85 8.19 -5.64
C VAL A 105 8.48 7.42 -4.38
N GLU A 106 8.26 8.11 -3.25
CA GLU A 106 7.93 7.44 -2.00
C GLU A 106 6.54 6.78 -2.01
N ILE A 107 5.54 7.42 -2.63
CA ILE A 107 4.23 6.80 -2.88
C ILE A 107 4.40 5.50 -3.68
N SER A 108 5.24 5.52 -4.72
CA SER A 108 5.49 4.35 -5.56
C SER A 108 6.18 3.23 -4.77
N ASN A 109 7.16 3.58 -3.92
CA ASN A 109 7.84 2.63 -3.03
C ASN A 109 6.86 1.95 -2.06
N ILE A 110 5.95 2.73 -1.45
CA ILE A 110 4.96 2.19 -0.52
C ILE A 110 3.90 1.35 -1.26
N ALA A 111 3.49 1.76 -2.47
CA ALA A 111 2.59 0.97 -3.30
C ALA A 111 3.19 -0.41 -3.64
N ASN A 112 4.50 -0.48 -3.89
CA ASN A 112 5.18 -1.77 -4.09
C ASN A 112 5.14 -2.67 -2.85
N LYS A 113 5.24 -2.10 -1.63
CA LYS A 113 5.09 -2.88 -0.39
C LYS A 113 3.67 -3.45 -0.24
N ILE A 114 2.65 -2.70 -0.66
CA ILE A 114 1.26 -3.20 -0.69
C ILE A 114 1.16 -4.41 -1.62
N VAL A 115 1.73 -4.34 -2.83
CA VAL A 115 1.75 -5.45 -3.78
C VAL A 115 2.47 -6.67 -3.19
N GLU A 116 3.59 -6.46 -2.49
CA GLU A 116 4.30 -7.54 -1.81
C GLU A 116 3.43 -8.24 -0.74
N CYS A 117 2.73 -7.47 0.10
CA CYS A 117 1.77 -8.00 1.08
C CYS A 117 0.64 -8.78 0.39
N GLN A 118 0.10 -8.26 -0.72
CA GLN A 118 -0.95 -8.94 -1.49
C GLN A 118 -0.47 -10.29 -2.04
N ASN A 119 0.76 -10.36 -2.55
CA ASN A 119 1.36 -11.62 -3.01
C ASN A 119 1.52 -12.63 -1.86
N LYS A 120 1.95 -12.16 -0.68
CA LYS A 120 2.06 -13.00 0.52
C LYS A 120 0.70 -13.52 0.98
N ILE A 121 -0.36 -12.70 0.94
CA ILE A 121 -1.74 -13.11 1.23
C ILE A 121 -2.22 -14.18 0.25
N ALA A 122 -1.92 -14.02 -1.04
CA ALA A 122 -2.27 -15.01 -2.06
C ALA A 122 -1.59 -16.37 -1.78
N ALA A 123 -0.30 -16.37 -1.45
CA ALA A 123 0.42 -17.58 -1.08
C ALA A 123 -0.15 -18.27 0.18
N CYS A 124 -0.51 -17.48 1.21
CA CYS A 124 -1.15 -18.00 2.41
C CYS A 124 -2.52 -18.63 2.07
N SER A 125 -3.32 -17.96 1.23
CA SER A 125 -4.64 -18.44 0.79
C SER A 125 -4.54 -19.77 0.03
N ASN A 126 -3.56 -19.89 -0.88
CA ASN A 126 -3.30 -21.14 -1.59
C ASN A 126 -2.93 -22.27 -0.62
N THR A 127 -2.05 -22.00 0.35
CA THR A 127 -1.66 -22.97 1.38
C THR A 127 -2.88 -23.43 2.19
N ILE A 128 -3.76 -22.52 2.60
CA ILE A 128 -5.01 -22.87 3.29
C ILE A 128 -5.89 -23.79 2.43
N GLN A 129 -6.02 -23.50 1.14
CA GLN A 129 -6.81 -24.33 0.22
C GLN A 129 -6.24 -25.75 0.09
N GLU A 130 -4.92 -25.90 -0.01
CA GLU A 130 -4.24 -27.19 -0.05
C GLU A 130 -4.43 -27.98 1.26
N MET A 131 -4.33 -27.32 2.40
CA MET A 131 -4.55 -27.93 3.71
C MET A 131 -6.00 -28.41 3.87
N ASN A 132 -6.99 -27.59 3.47
CA ASN A 132 -8.40 -27.97 3.49
C ASN A 132 -8.67 -29.19 2.59
N SER A 133 -8.09 -29.21 1.39
CA SER A 133 -8.21 -30.35 0.48
C SER A 133 -7.59 -31.62 1.08
N THR A 134 -6.47 -31.49 1.78
CA THR A 134 -5.84 -32.60 2.49
C THR A 134 -6.70 -33.13 3.64
N ILE A 135 -7.32 -32.25 4.43
CA ILE A 135 -8.24 -32.64 5.50
C ILE A 135 -9.41 -33.44 4.92
N ALA A 136 -10.07 -32.92 3.88
CA ALA A 136 -11.21 -33.58 3.25
C ALA A 136 -10.85 -34.99 2.73
N ARG A 137 -9.67 -35.15 2.11
CA ARG A 137 -9.17 -36.47 1.69
C ARG A 137 -8.98 -37.42 2.89
N LEU A 138 -8.36 -36.95 3.98
CA LEU A 138 -8.13 -37.75 5.18
C LEU A 138 -9.46 -38.19 5.82
N GLU A 139 -10.47 -37.31 5.85
CA GLU A 139 -11.80 -37.62 6.35
C GLU A 139 -12.52 -38.67 5.50
N ALA A 140 -12.42 -38.57 4.17
CA ALA A 140 -12.97 -39.58 3.26
C ALA A 140 -12.31 -40.95 3.44
N GLU A 141 -10.98 -40.99 3.60
CA GLU A 141 -10.25 -42.24 3.86
C GLU A 141 -10.60 -42.86 5.22
N GLU A 142 -10.76 -42.04 6.27
CA GLU A 142 -11.22 -42.50 7.58
C GLU A 142 -12.63 -43.09 7.51
N ALA A 143 -13.55 -42.43 6.80
CA ALA A 143 -14.92 -42.92 6.60
C ALA A 143 -14.94 -44.24 5.82
N ALA A 144 -14.16 -44.36 4.74
CA ALA A 144 -14.05 -45.59 3.96
C ALA A 144 -13.48 -46.75 4.80
N ARG A 145 -12.44 -46.48 5.60
CA ARG A 145 -11.88 -47.48 6.54
C ARG A 145 -12.89 -47.93 7.59
N ALA A 146 -13.66 -47.00 8.14
CA ALA A 146 -14.71 -47.32 9.11
C ALA A 146 -15.81 -48.21 8.49
N GLU A 147 -16.17 -47.98 7.23
CA GLU A 147 -17.18 -48.79 6.53
C GLU A 147 -16.69 -50.20 6.20
N VAL A 148 -15.44 -50.34 5.76
CA VAL A 148 -14.81 -51.66 5.57
C VAL A 148 -14.75 -52.44 6.89
N ALA A 149 -14.43 -51.77 8.00
CA ALA A 149 -14.42 -52.42 9.31
C ALA A 149 -15.83 -52.89 9.75
N ARG A 150 -16.88 -52.10 9.48
CA ARG A 150 -18.27 -52.48 9.79
C ARG A 150 -18.73 -53.70 8.99
N THR A 151 -18.47 -53.71 7.69
CA THR A 151 -18.85 -54.82 6.79
C THR A 151 -18.13 -56.13 7.12
N MET A 152 -16.84 -56.06 7.49
CA MET A 152 -16.07 -57.21 8.00
C MET A 152 -16.65 -57.77 9.30
N ASN A 153 -17.06 -56.90 10.23
CA ASN A 153 -17.64 -57.33 11.52
C ASN A 153 -19.03 -57.98 11.35
N THR A 154 -19.85 -57.49 10.43
CA THR A 154 -21.18 -58.07 10.12
C THR A 154 -21.06 -59.47 9.51
N ASN A 155 -20.12 -59.68 8.59
CA ASN A 155 -19.89 -61.01 7.98
C ASN A 155 -19.38 -62.04 9.00
N THR A 156 -18.53 -61.63 9.94
CA THR A 156 -18.02 -62.51 11.01
C THR A 156 -19.14 -62.94 11.96
N THR A 157 -20.05 -62.02 12.31
CA THR A 157 -21.20 -62.31 13.19
C THR A 157 -22.21 -63.27 12.54
N ARG A 158 -22.43 -63.15 11.22
CA ARG A 158 -23.36 -63.99 10.45
C ARG A 158 -22.84 -65.43 10.26
N ALA A 159 -21.51 -65.63 10.15
CA ALA A 159 -20.90 -66.96 10.06
C ALA A 159 -20.92 -67.73 11.40
N GLY A 160 -20.91 -67.03 12.54
CA GLY A 160 -20.98 -67.64 13.87
C GLY A 160 -22.37 -68.19 14.25
N THR A 161 -23.44 -67.60 13.72
CA THR A 161 -24.82 -68.02 14.01
C THR A 161 -25.28 -69.23 13.17
N THR A 162 -24.67 -69.49 12.01
CA THR A 162 -25.04 -70.64 11.15
C THR A 162 -24.46 -71.98 11.62
N ARG A 163 -23.51 -72.00 12.58
CA ARG A 163 -22.83 -73.22 13.07
C ARG A 163 -23.44 -73.84 14.34
N LYS A 164 -24.50 -73.26 14.92
CA LYS A 164 -25.16 -73.73 16.16
C LYS A 164 -26.51 -74.43 15.96
N GLY A 165 -26.73 -75.05 14.79
CA GLY A 165 -27.94 -75.82 14.50
C GLY A 165 -27.62 -77.19 13.94
N LYS A 166 -27.18 -78.12 14.78
CA LYS A 166 -27.28 -79.58 14.60
C LYS A 166 -27.29 -80.25 15.96
#